data_AF-W1VJD3-F1
#
_entry.id   AF-W1VJD3-F1
#
_cell.length_a   1.000
_cell.length_b   1.000
_cell.length_c   1.000
_cell.angle_alpha   90.00
_cell.angle_beta   90.00
_cell.angle_gamma   90.00
#
_symmetry.space_group_name_H-M   'P 1'
#
loop_
_entity.id
_entity.type
_entity.pdbx_description
1 polymer ?
#
loop_
_entity_poly.entity_id
_entity_poly.type
_entity_poly.pdbx_seq_one_letter_code
_entity_poly.pdbx_strand_id
1 'polypeptide(L)' 'MTRPSPTDLKTAPARQAANQPEARPPGAVVAVVAARGGLGASCLSLLLARALTVAGQKVALVDADPAGG' A
#
# COMPACT_ATOMS: atom_id res chain seq x y z
N MET A 1 25.38 -49.80 7.71
CA MET A 1 25.12 -48.43 8.19
C MET A 1 25.86 -47.46 7.28
N THR A 2 25.16 -46.83 6.34
CA THR A 2 25.73 -45.84 5.41
C THR A 2 24.72 -44.70 5.29
N ARG A 3 25.06 -43.51 5.79
CA ARG A 3 24.24 -42.29 5.63
C ARG A 3 24.45 -41.73 4.22
N PRO A 4 23.40 -41.23 3.53
CA PRO A 4 23.61 -40.36 2.38
C PRO A 4 24.02 -38.96 2.82
N SER A 5 24.97 -38.35 2.10
CA SER A 5 25.43 -36.95 2.28
C SER A 5 24.39 -35.96 1.76
N PRO A 6 24.14 -34.82 2.45
CA PRO A 6 23.25 -33.77 1.98
C PRO A 6 24.05 -32.76 1.15
N THR A 7 24.44 -33.15 -0.05
CA THR A 7 24.96 -32.20 -1.04
C THR A 7 24.19 -32.47 -2.32
N ASP A 8 23.14 -31.67 -2.50
CA ASP A 8 22.52 -31.25 -3.78
C ASP A 8 21.04 -30.91 -3.63
N LEU A 9 20.69 -30.07 -2.63
CA LEU A 9 19.43 -29.32 -2.61
C LEU A 9 19.53 -28.00 -3.39
N LYS A 10 20.46 -27.91 -4.35
CA LYS A 10 20.63 -26.75 -5.23
C LYS A 10 19.92 -26.99 -6.57
N THR A 11 18.60 -27.15 -6.55
CA THR A 11 17.73 -26.84 -7.69
C THR A 11 16.32 -26.58 -7.18
N ALA A 12 16.03 -25.32 -6.86
CA ALA A 12 14.68 -24.82 -6.92
C ALA A 12 14.65 -23.42 -7.57
N PRO A 13 14.98 -23.25 -8.87
CA PRO A 13 14.70 -22.02 -9.57
C PRO A 13 13.42 -22.21 -10.37
N ALA A 14 12.24 -21.98 -9.77
CA ALA A 14 11.01 -21.87 -10.57
C ALA A 14 9.85 -21.19 -9.84
N ARG A 15 9.69 -21.37 -8.52
CA ARG A 15 8.51 -20.83 -7.81
C ARG A 15 8.65 -19.39 -7.33
N GLN A 16 9.87 -18.85 -7.30
CA GLN A 16 10.13 -17.51 -6.76
C GLN A 16 10.07 -16.40 -7.82
N ALA A 17 10.23 -16.73 -9.11
CA ALA A 17 10.18 -15.76 -10.19
C ALA A 17 8.74 -15.33 -10.56
N ALA A 18 7.74 -16.15 -10.26
CA ALA A 18 6.34 -15.90 -10.62
C ALA A 18 5.58 -14.98 -9.63
N ASN A 19 6.23 -14.55 -8.54
CA ASN A 19 5.61 -13.69 -7.52
C ASN A 19 6.37 -12.37 -7.35
N GLN A 20 7.01 -11.89 -8.43
CA GLN A 20 7.46 -10.51 -8.45
C GLN A 20 6.23 -9.65 -8.73
N PRO A 21 5.74 -8.84 -7.77
CA PRO A 21 4.70 -7.88 -8.08
C PRO A 21 5.25 -6.98 -9.17
N GLU A 22 4.65 -7.07 -10.35
CA GLU A 22 4.85 -6.14 -11.45
C GLU A 22 4.89 -4.72 -10.87
N ALA A 23 5.94 -3.96 -11.20
CA ALA A 23 6.15 -2.63 -10.63
C ALA A 23 4.96 -1.73 -10.99
N ARG A 24 4.01 -1.58 -10.06
CA ARG A 24 2.84 -0.74 -10.23
C ARG A 24 3.33 0.70 -10.38
N PRO A 25 2.83 1.47 -11.37
CA PRO A 25 3.14 2.89 -11.46
C PRO A 25 2.89 3.56 -10.10
N PRO A 26 3.76 4.50 -9.68
CA PRO A 26 3.61 5.17 -8.39
C PRO A 26 2.25 5.87 -8.35
N GLY A 27 1.49 5.64 -7.27
CA GLY A 27 0.22 6.33 -7.05
C GLY A 27 0.42 7.84 -6.84
N ALA A 28 -0.66 8.61 -6.95
CA ALA A 28 -0.65 10.03 -6.61
C ALA A 28 -0.79 10.23 -5.09
N VAL A 29 -0.03 11.17 -4.52
CA VAL A 29 -0.17 11.61 -3.13
C VAL A 29 -0.86 12.97 -3.12
N VAL A 30 -1.93 13.10 -2.34
CA VAL A 30 -2.68 14.35 -2.18
C VAL A 30 -2.66 14.73 -0.70
N ALA A 31 -2.12 15.91 -0.39
CA ALA A 31 -2.17 16.49 0.94
C ALA A 31 -3.31 17.50 1.03
N VAL A 32 -4.25 17.28 1.94
CA VAL A 32 -5.33 18.23 2.22
C VAL A 32 -4.91 19.10 3.41
N VAL A 33 -4.81 20.40 3.19
CA VAL A 33 -4.35 21.37 4.19
C VAL A 33 -5.41 22.44 4.38
N ALA A 34 -5.67 22.82 5.63
CA ALA A 34 -6.55 23.92 5.99
C ALA A 34 -5.77 24.97 6.79
N ALA A 35 -6.08 26.24 6.56
CA ALA A 35 -5.44 27.35 7.27
C ALA A 35 -5.82 27.40 8.77
N ARG A 36 -6.95 26.79 9.15
CA ARG A 36 -7.51 26.74 10.50
C ARG A 36 -8.29 25.43 10.71
N GLY A 37 -8.49 25.07 11.98
CA GLY A 37 -9.42 24.01 12.37
C GLY A 37 -10.86 24.36 12.00
N GLY A 38 -11.70 23.34 11.80
CA GLY A 38 -13.12 23.51 11.48
C GLY A 38 -13.46 23.84 10.02
N LEU A 39 -12.47 23.98 9.12
CA LEU A 39 -12.70 24.20 7.69
C LEU A 39 -13.07 22.93 6.92
N GLY A 40 -13.13 21.78 7.61
CA GLY A 40 -13.57 20.51 7.02
C GLY A 40 -12.49 19.74 6.27
N ALA A 41 -11.20 19.94 6.57
CA ALA A 41 -10.11 19.17 5.97
C ALA A 41 -10.31 17.64 6.12
N SER A 42 -10.62 17.17 7.33
CA SER A 42 -10.91 15.76 7.60
C SER A 42 -12.11 15.26 6.78
N CYS A 43 -13.19 16.05 6.75
CA CYS A 43 -14.40 15.71 5.99
C CYS A 43 -14.13 15.63 4.48
N LEU A 44 -13.41 16.60 3.93
CA LEU A 44 -13.00 16.59 2.51
C LEU A 44 -12.14 15.37 2.18
N SER A 45 -11.14 15.07 3.01
CA SER A 45 -10.26 13.91 2.82
C SER A 45 -11.06 12.60 2.79
N LEU A 46 -12.02 12.44 3.71
CA LEU A 46 -12.89 11.27 3.77
C LEU A 46 -13.82 11.18 2.56
N LEU A 47 -14.44 12.30 2.15
CA LEU A 47 -15.32 12.35 0.99
C LEU A 47 -14.56 12.07 -0.31
N LEU A 48 -13.34 12.60 -0.44
CA LEU A 48 -12.46 12.33 -1.56
C LEU A 48 -12.06 10.85 -1.61
N ALA A 49 -11.62 10.29 -0.49
CA ALA A 49 -11.28 8.87 -0.41
C ALA A 49 -12.47 7.97 -0.75
N ARG A 50 -13.68 8.32 -0.29
CA ARG A 50 -14.93 7.64 -0.64
C ARG A 50 -15.23 7.74 -2.13
N ALA A 51 -15.16 8.93 -2.72
CA ALA A 51 -15.43 9.14 -4.14
C ALA A 51 -14.46 8.34 -5.02
N LEU A 52 -13.16 8.36 -4.69
CA LEU A 52 -12.14 7.60 -5.39
C LEU A 52 -12.34 6.08 -5.26
N THR A 53 -12.70 5.62 -4.05
CA THR A 53 -13.03 4.20 -3.82
C THR A 53 -14.24 3.78 -4.66
N VAL A 54 -15.30 4.58 -4.69
CA VAL A 54 -16.49 4.34 -5.54
C VAL A 54 -16.13 4.34 -7.03
N ALA A 55 -15.16 5.16 -7.43
CA ALA A 55 -14.60 5.17 -8.80
C ALA A 55 -13.63 4.00 -9.09
N GLY A 56 -13.53 3.01 -8.19
CA GLY A 56 -12.72 1.81 -8.36
C GLY A 56 -11.21 2.02 -8.13
N GLN A 57 -10.80 3.15 -7.58
CA GLN A 57 -9.39 3.41 -7.26
C GLN A 57 -9.00 2.76 -5.95
N LYS A 58 -7.75 2.28 -5.87
CA LYS A 58 -7.14 1.85 -4.61
C LYS A 58 -6.62 3.08 -3.88
N VAL A 59 -7.18 3.35 -2.71
CA VAL A 59 -6.88 4.56 -1.93
C VAL A 59 -6.38 4.15 -0.55
N ALA A 60 -5.31 4.82 -0.10
CA ALA A 60 -4.92 4.85 1.30
C ALA A 60 -5.19 6.25 1.84
N LEU A 61 -5.87 6.35 2.98
CA LEU A 61 -6.04 7.60 3.70
C LEU A 61 -5.14 7.56 4.93
N VAL A 62 -4.35 8.62 5.11
CA VAL A 62 -3.50 8.82 6.29
C VAL A 62 -4.00 10.08 6.98
N ASP A 63 -4.45 9.93 8.22
CA ASP A 63 -4.69 11.07 9.08
C ASP A 63 -3.36 11.50 9.71
N ALA A 64 -2.96 12.73 9.42
CA ALA A 64 -1.72 13.33 9.90
C ALA A 64 -2.00 14.44 10.94
N ASP A 65 -3.27 14.66 11.32
CA ASP A 65 -3.62 15.58 12.39
C ASP A 65 -3.42 14.88 13.75
N PRO A 66 -2.47 15.32 14.59
CA PRO A 66 -2.25 14.71 15.90
C PRO A 66 -3.45 14.86 16.85
N ALA A 67 -4.35 15.81 16.60
CA ALA A 67 -5.57 15.98 17.39
C ALA A 67 -6.70 15.03 16.98
N GLY A 68 -6.59 14.36 15.82
CA GLY A 68 -7.66 13.55 15.25
C GLY A 68 -8.93 14.37 15.01
N GLY A 69 -8.81 15.40 14.16
CA GLY A 69 -9.81 16.47 13.99
C GLY A 69 -11.22 16.05 13.65
#